data_AF-A0A6L9EZM0-F1
#
_entry.id   AF-A0A6L9EZM0-F1
#
_cell.length_a   1.000
_cell.length_b   1.000
_cell.length_c   1.000
_cell.angle_alpha   90.00
_cell.angle_beta   90.00
_cell.angle_gamma   90.00
#
_symmetry.space_group_name_H-M   'P 1'
#
loop_
_entity.id
_entity.type
_entity.pdbx_description
1 polymer ?
#
loop_
_entity_poly.entity_id
_entity_poly.type
_entity_poly.pdbx_seq_one_letter_code
_entity_poly.pdbx_strand_id
1 'polypeptide(L)'
;MKQNNIWLFLIGFLFAFITLKNCERKSIDKNPIVTVVSDTIWQTKVDTFKVQTVKYKTVYVDKEHPQIVLKTDEVNDINSENIEEARVYQDTIQNDDIEIYTYNLLKGELLDSKLSYKLKVPREIITTKTIEYPKTYKSGLYVFGELGGNKEHFNNTSLGLQYHRKGNWFVSYRVNLNDPVGITHNVGVGLKLF
;
A
#
# COMPACT_ATOMS: atom_id res chain seq x y z
N MET A 1 -42.58 -54.32 -14.13
CA MET A 1 -42.11 -52.95 -14.47
C MET A 1 -40.91 -53.07 -15.40
N LYS A 2 -41.01 -52.54 -16.62
CA LYS A 2 -40.00 -52.68 -17.68
C LYS A 2 -38.65 -52.10 -17.23
N GLN A 3 -37.57 -52.78 -17.61
CA GLN A 3 -36.17 -52.47 -17.27
C GLN A 3 -35.78 -51.00 -17.57
N ASN A 4 -36.45 -50.34 -18.52
CA ASN A 4 -36.27 -48.91 -18.83
C ASN A 4 -36.70 -47.95 -17.69
N ASN A 5 -37.67 -48.33 -16.84
CA ASN A 5 -38.15 -47.45 -15.78
C ASN A 5 -37.19 -47.40 -14.58
N ILE A 6 -36.37 -48.43 -14.40
CA ILE A 6 -35.38 -48.50 -13.31
C ILE A 6 -34.21 -47.55 -13.58
N TRP A 7 -33.76 -47.45 -14.85
CA TRP A 7 -32.71 -46.51 -15.25
C TRP A 7 -33.11 -45.06 -15.07
N LEU A 8 -34.36 -44.70 -15.40
CA LEU A 8 -34.88 -43.35 -15.17
C LEU A 8 -34.94 -43.01 -13.67
N PHE A 9 -35.30 -43.97 -12.82
CA PHE A 9 -35.33 -43.79 -11.38
C PHE A 9 -33.91 -43.60 -10.79
N LEU A 10 -32.93 -44.39 -11.27
CA LEU A 10 -31.53 -44.26 -10.89
C LEU A 10 -30.92 -42.93 -11.32
N ILE A 11 -31.22 -42.47 -12.54
CA ILE A 11 -30.75 -41.17 -13.05
C ILE A 11 -31.38 -40.02 -12.24
N GLY A 12 -32.69 -40.08 -11.97
CA GLY A 12 -33.38 -39.08 -11.14
C GLY A 12 -32.84 -39.03 -9.71
N PHE A 13 -32.57 -40.19 -9.11
CA PHE A 13 -31.97 -40.27 -7.77
C PHE A 13 -30.54 -39.72 -7.75
N LEU A 14 -29.73 -40.02 -8.75
CA LEU A 14 -28.37 -39.48 -8.88
C LEU A 14 -28.40 -37.95 -9.02
N PHE A 15 -29.31 -37.42 -9.83
CA PHE A 15 -29.48 -35.97 -10.01
C PHE A 15 -29.89 -35.28 -8.71
N ALA A 16 -30.88 -35.84 -8.00
CA ALA A 16 -31.33 -35.34 -6.70
C ALA A 16 -30.18 -35.34 -5.67
N PHE A 17 -29.41 -36.42 -5.60
CA PHE A 17 -28.28 -36.55 -4.67
C PHE A 17 -27.16 -35.53 -4.95
N ILE A 18 -26.87 -35.25 -6.23
CA ILE A 18 -25.90 -34.22 -6.63
C ILE A 18 -26.39 -32.82 -6.26
N THR A 19 -27.69 -32.54 -6.44
CA THR A 19 -28.26 -31.22 -6.07
C THR A 19 -28.28 -30.98 -4.56
N LEU A 20 -28.59 -32.01 -3.76
CA LEU A 20 -28.61 -31.92 -2.29
C LEU A 20 -27.22 -31.67 -1.71
N LYS A 21 -26.17 -32.31 -2.24
CA LYS A 21 -24.78 -32.10 -1.77
C LYS A 21 -24.20 -30.73 -2.13
N ASN A 22 -24.79 -29.98 -3.06
CA ASN A 22 -24.34 -28.64 -3.40
C ASN A 22 -24.88 -27.54 -2.44
N CYS A 23 -25.82 -27.88 -1.54
CA CYS A 23 -26.38 -26.93 -0.56
C CYS A 23 -25.53 -26.75 0.70
N GLU A 24 -24.63 -27.68 1.01
CA GLU A 24 -23.67 -27.52 2.12
C GLU A 24 -22.48 -26.67 1.69
N ARG A 25 -22.75 -25.37 1.51
CA ARG A 25 -21.71 -24.38 1.21
C ARG A 25 -20.95 -24.07 2.50
N LYS A 26 -19.93 -24.88 2.83
CA LYS A 26 -18.91 -24.46 3.82
C LYS A 26 -18.37 -23.10 3.36
N SER A 27 -18.58 -22.08 4.18
CA SER A 27 -17.98 -20.77 4.00
C SER A 27 -16.48 -20.99 4.01
N ILE A 28 -15.85 -20.88 2.84
CA ILE A 28 -14.39 -20.73 2.79
C ILE A 28 -14.13 -19.44 3.54
N ASP A 29 -13.41 -19.54 4.65
CA ASP A 29 -12.92 -18.39 5.36
C ASP A 29 -11.97 -17.65 4.43
N LYS A 30 -12.51 -16.60 3.80
CA LYS A 30 -11.81 -15.75 2.84
C LYS A 30 -11.22 -14.59 3.62
N ASN A 31 -10.24 -14.85 4.46
CA ASN A 31 -9.47 -13.76 5.00
C ASN A 31 -8.66 -13.16 3.84
N PRO A 32 -8.94 -11.89 3.45
CA PRO A 32 -8.26 -11.28 2.33
C PRO A 32 -6.79 -11.04 2.70
N ILE A 33 -5.92 -11.11 1.70
CA ILE A 33 -4.54 -10.65 1.87
C ILE A 33 -4.59 -9.11 1.78
N VAL A 34 -4.13 -8.45 2.84
CA VAL A 34 -4.06 -6.99 2.90
C VAL A 34 -2.60 -6.58 2.71
N THR A 35 -2.31 -5.92 1.60
CA THR A 35 -1.01 -5.28 1.37
C THR A 35 -1.15 -3.79 1.64
N VAL A 36 -0.31 -3.26 2.52
CA VAL A 36 -0.25 -1.83 2.85
C VAL A 36 1.04 -1.28 2.25
N VAL A 37 0.91 -0.36 1.29
CA VAL A 37 2.04 0.40 0.73
C VAL A 37 1.92 1.84 1.19
N SER A 38 3.02 2.37 1.72
CA SER A 38 3.12 3.73 2.25
C SER A 38 4.25 4.46 1.55
N ASP A 39 3.94 5.56 0.88
CA ASP A 39 4.90 6.45 0.26
C ASP A 39 4.84 7.84 0.92
N THR A 40 6.01 8.41 1.19
CA THR A 40 6.15 9.75 1.80
C THR A 40 6.53 10.75 0.72
N ILE A 41 5.66 11.71 0.45
CA ILE A 41 5.96 12.83 -0.45
C ILE A 41 6.57 13.99 0.35
N TRP A 42 7.82 14.31 0.02
CA TRP A 42 8.55 15.42 0.63
C TRP A 42 8.18 16.74 -0.04
N GLN A 43 7.90 17.76 0.76
CA GLN A 43 7.80 19.13 0.25
C GLN A 43 8.77 20.05 0.96
N THR A 44 9.17 21.08 0.23
CA THR A 44 10.04 22.09 0.79
C THR A 44 9.25 23.34 1.10
N LYS A 45 9.29 23.76 2.36
CA LYS A 45 8.75 25.03 2.83
C LYS A 45 9.90 26.01 3.00
N VAL A 46 9.70 27.23 2.50
CA VAL A 46 10.66 28.33 2.62
C VAL A 46 9.96 29.45 3.37
N ASP A 47 10.39 29.69 4.61
CA ASP A 47 9.91 30.79 5.42
C ASP A 47 11.04 31.79 5.62
N THR A 48 10.72 33.09 5.58
CA THR A 48 11.66 34.17 5.84
C THR A 48 11.20 34.92 7.06
N PHE A 49 12.04 34.97 8.09
CA PHE A 49 11.75 35.74 9.29
C PHE A 49 12.48 37.08 9.25
N LYS A 50 11.74 38.16 9.52
CA LYS A 50 12.34 39.46 9.82
C LYS A 50 12.69 39.47 11.29
N VAL A 51 13.98 39.40 11.58
CA VAL A 51 14.50 39.48 12.95
C VAL A 51 14.30 40.91 13.45
N GLN A 52 13.62 41.08 14.57
CA GLN A 52 13.41 42.39 15.19
C GLN A 52 14.28 42.50 16.45
N THR A 53 15.60 42.48 16.26
CA THR A 53 16.63 42.65 17.31
C THR A 53 16.69 44.09 17.83
N VAL A 54 15.54 44.70 18.16
CA VAL A 54 15.47 46.11 18.60
C VAL A 54 15.83 46.25 20.08
N LYS A 55 15.72 45.16 20.87
CA LYS A 55 16.03 45.16 22.30
C LYS A 55 17.39 44.54 22.55
N TYR A 56 18.26 45.27 23.25
CA TYR A 56 19.57 44.80 23.67
C TYR A 56 19.76 44.95 25.19
N LYS A 57 20.65 44.14 25.73
CA LYS A 57 21.18 44.31 27.10
C LYS A 57 22.64 44.73 27.00
N THR A 58 23.02 45.80 27.69
CA THR A 58 24.43 46.16 27.85
C THR A 58 25.08 45.20 28.83
N VAL A 59 26.24 44.66 28.45
CA VAL A 59 27.04 43.75 29.26
C VAL A 59 28.51 44.20 29.21
N TYR A 60 29.29 43.79 30.22
CA TYR A 60 30.72 44.04 30.26
C TYR A 60 31.47 42.75 30.01
N VAL A 61 32.47 42.79 29.15
CA VAL A 61 33.28 41.63 28.76
C VAL A 61 34.76 41.92 28.96
N ASP A 62 35.53 40.88 29.28
CA ASP A 62 36.99 40.97 29.31
C ASP A 62 37.54 41.00 27.87
N LYS A 63 38.46 41.93 27.60
CA LYS A 63 39.15 42.06 26.31
C LYS A 63 39.98 40.83 25.97
N GLU A 64 40.58 40.17 26.97
CA GLU A 64 41.37 38.96 26.76
C GLU A 64 40.48 37.72 26.60
N HIS A 65 39.31 37.72 27.26
CA HIS A 65 38.37 36.60 27.26
C HIS A 65 36.92 37.05 27.00
N PRO A 66 36.56 37.41 25.76
CA PRO A 66 35.24 37.97 25.41
C PRO A 66 34.06 37.01 25.60
N GLN A 67 34.34 35.75 25.94
CA GLN A 67 33.36 34.71 26.28
C GLN A 67 32.75 34.94 27.68
N ILE A 68 33.47 35.67 28.55
CA ILE A 68 33.12 35.87 29.95
C ILE A 68 32.36 37.19 30.06
N VAL A 69 31.06 37.08 30.34
CA VAL A 69 30.21 38.23 30.66
C VAL A 69 30.31 38.48 32.16
N LEU A 70 30.90 39.61 32.53
CA LEU A 70 31.03 40.04 33.92
C LEU A 70 29.68 40.54 34.44
N LYS A 71 29.33 40.16 35.67
CA LYS A 71 28.17 40.76 36.35
C LYS A 71 28.53 42.19 36.78
N THR A 72 27.56 43.09 36.79
CA THR A 72 27.76 44.50 37.18
C THR A 72 28.49 44.66 38.52
N ASP A 73 28.31 43.71 39.44
CA ASP A 73 28.96 43.70 40.75
C ASP A 73 30.46 43.34 40.69
N GLU A 74 30.89 42.55 39.71
CA GLU A 74 32.29 42.10 39.49
C GLU A 74 33.13 43.15 38.75
N VAL A 75 32.48 44.08 38.03
CA VAL A 75 33.13 45.17 37.28
C VAL A 75 33.83 46.16 38.22
N ASN A 76 33.40 46.26 39.48
CA ASN A 76 33.99 47.19 40.45
C ASN A 76 35.34 46.71 41.00
N ASP A 77 35.63 45.41 40.95
CA ASP A 77 36.86 44.81 41.51
C ASP A 77 37.94 44.54 40.45
N ILE A 78 37.61 44.64 39.17
CA ILE A 78 38.49 44.30 38.05
C ILE A 78 39.02 45.60 37.41
N ASN A 79 40.33 45.63 37.13
CA ASN A 79 41.01 46.78 36.52
C ASN A 79 40.27 47.24 35.24
N SER A 80 39.76 48.47 35.26
CA SER A 80 38.89 49.05 34.23
C SER A 80 39.53 49.06 32.82
N GLU A 81 40.86 48.94 32.72
CA GLU A 81 41.60 48.89 31.46
C GLU A 81 41.32 47.63 30.61
N ASN A 82 40.96 46.51 31.24
CA ASN A 82 40.73 45.23 30.55
C ASN A 82 39.24 44.94 30.26
N ILE A 83 38.35 45.84 30.67
CA ILE A 83 36.90 45.69 30.50
C ILE A 83 36.44 46.47 29.26
N GLU A 84 35.50 45.89 28.53
CA GLU A 84 34.87 46.49 27.37
C GLU A 84 33.35 46.38 27.45
N GLU A 85 32.64 47.46 27.11
CA GLU A 85 31.19 47.48 26.99
C GLU A 85 30.76 46.82 25.68
N ALA A 86 29.84 45.85 25.77
CA ALA A 86 29.25 45.17 24.63
C ALA A 86 27.72 45.13 24.76
N ARG A 87 27.05 44.91 23.63
CA ARG A 87 25.59 44.75 23.56
C ARG A 87 25.25 43.31 23.21
N VAL A 88 24.35 42.73 23.99
CA VAL A 88 23.78 41.40 23.76
C VAL A 88 22.39 41.55 23.17
N TYR A 89 22.19 40.92 22.01
CA TYR A 89 20.91 40.80 21.34
C TYR A 89 20.46 39.35 21.44
N GLN A 90 19.26 39.13 21.97
CA GLN A 90 18.65 37.82 22.17
C GLN A 90 17.27 37.83 21.55
N ASP A 91 17.09 37.02 20.50
CA ASP A 91 15.80 36.87 19.83
C ASP A 91 15.41 35.40 19.74
N THR A 92 14.12 35.16 19.94
CA THR A 92 13.47 33.88 19.68
C THR A 92 12.56 34.03 18.48
N ILE A 93 12.76 33.19 17.47
CA ILE A 93 11.95 33.15 16.26
C ILE A 93 11.18 31.83 16.27
N GLN A 94 9.86 31.90 16.26
CA GLN A 94 9.00 30.72 16.37
C GLN A 94 7.98 30.68 15.23
N ASN A 95 7.77 29.50 14.65
CA ASN A 95 6.58 29.15 13.90
C ASN A 95 6.02 27.79 14.38
N ASP A 96 5.02 27.28 13.67
CA ASP A 96 4.36 26.01 14.01
C ASP A 96 5.30 24.80 13.94
N ASP A 97 6.42 24.90 13.22
CA ASP A 97 7.31 23.78 12.91
C ASP A 97 8.65 23.84 13.67
N ILE A 98 9.16 25.04 13.97
CA ILE A 98 10.51 25.30 14.49
C ILE A 98 10.52 26.51 15.44
N GLU A 99 11.33 26.39 16.49
CA GLU A 99 11.77 27.50 17.34
C GLU A 99 13.28 27.68 17.24
N ILE A 100 13.74 28.89 16.94
CA ILE A 100 15.16 29.25 16.78
C ILE A 100 15.53 30.30 17.81
N TYR A 101 16.53 29.99 18.63
CA TYR A 101 17.14 30.94 19.55
C TYR A 101 18.40 31.54 18.92
N THR A 102 18.47 32.87 18.91
CA THR A 102 19.63 33.60 18.40
C THR A 102 20.28 34.39 19.51
N TYR A 103 21.61 34.36 19.55
CA TYR A 103 22.42 35.08 20.53
C TYR A 103 23.55 35.78 19.79
N ASN A 104 23.57 37.12 19.87
CA ASN A 104 24.61 37.92 19.25
C ASN A 104 25.23 38.85 20.30
N LEU A 105 26.55 38.76 20.49
CA LEU A 105 27.34 39.65 21.33
C LEU A 105 28.18 40.55 20.41
N LEU A 106 27.97 41.85 20.51
CA LEU A 106 28.57 42.82 19.59
C LEU A 106 29.19 43.99 20.35
N LYS A 107 30.36 44.42 19.86
CA LYS A 107 30.97 45.70 20.19
C LYS A 107 30.46 46.75 19.20
N GLY A 108 29.36 47.41 19.55
CA GLY A 108 28.68 48.41 18.70
C GLY A 108 27.21 48.07 18.41
N GLU A 109 26.68 48.64 17.33
CA GLU A 109 25.26 48.49 16.96
C GLU A 109 25.05 47.39 15.93
N LEU A 110 23.99 46.59 16.11
CA LEU A 110 23.56 45.63 15.10
C LEU A 110 22.73 46.37 14.05
N LEU A 111 23.28 46.50 12.84
CA LEU A 111 22.66 47.28 11.76
C LEU A 111 21.53 46.53 11.03
N ASP A 112 21.70 45.23 10.76
CA ASP A 112 20.70 44.37 10.12
C ASP A 112 20.99 42.90 10.47
N SER A 113 19.95 42.09 10.66
CA SER A 113 20.07 40.66 10.93
C SER A 113 18.99 39.90 10.15
N LYS A 114 19.43 38.92 9.35
CA LYS A 114 18.56 38.10 8.51
C LYS A 114 18.90 36.64 8.69
N LEU A 115 17.89 35.85 9.08
CA LEU A 115 17.98 34.40 9.13
C LEU A 115 17.04 33.80 8.08
N SER A 116 17.59 32.97 7.21
CA SER A 116 16.84 32.23 6.18
C SER A 116 17.11 30.75 6.34
N TYR A 117 16.05 29.93 6.38
CA TYR A 117 16.16 28.48 6.50
C TYR A 117 15.17 27.78 5.58
N LYS A 118 15.46 26.52 5.25
CA LYS A 118 14.67 25.69 4.32
C LYS A 118 14.43 24.33 4.95
N LEU A 119 13.22 24.08 5.45
CA LEU A 119 12.86 22.81 6.07
C LEU A 119 12.19 21.89 5.05
N LYS A 120 12.58 20.61 5.05
CA LYS A 120 11.88 19.53 4.34
C LYS A 120 10.92 18.86 5.32
N VAL A 121 9.62 19.03 5.10
CA VAL A 121 8.56 18.41 5.92
C VAL A 121 7.76 17.41 5.08
N PRO A 122 7.34 16.27 5.65
CA PRO A 122 6.46 15.32 4.97
C PRO A 122 5.04 15.93 4.88
N ARG A 123 4.50 16.08 3.67
CA ARG A 123 3.19 16.74 3.48
C ARG A 123 2.01 15.77 3.53
N GLU A 124 2.15 14.60 2.93
CA GLU A 124 1.09 13.62 2.81
C GLU A 124 1.66 12.20 2.93
N ILE A 125 1.01 11.39 3.77
CA ILE A 125 1.24 9.94 3.86
C ILE A 125 0.08 9.28 3.14
N ILE A 126 0.28 8.90 1.88
CA ILE A 126 -0.77 8.23 1.11
C ILE A 126 -0.68 6.74 1.42
N THR A 127 -1.67 6.23 2.17
CA THR A 127 -1.79 4.81 2.49
C THR A 127 -2.72 4.14 1.49
N THR A 128 -2.18 3.35 0.57
CA THR A 128 -3.01 2.55 -0.34
C THR A 128 -3.22 1.16 0.25
N LYS A 129 -4.49 0.77 0.45
CA LYS A 129 -4.88 -0.57 0.91
C LYS A 129 -5.50 -1.35 -0.25
N THR A 130 -4.80 -2.38 -0.71
CA THR A 130 -5.35 -3.32 -1.70
C THR A 130 -5.90 -4.55 -0.98
N ILE A 131 -7.17 -4.87 -1.21
CA ILE A 131 -7.84 -6.04 -0.65
C ILE A 131 -7.98 -7.07 -1.78
N GLU A 132 -7.14 -8.11 -1.76
CA GLU A 132 -7.24 -9.19 -2.74
C GLU A 132 -8.05 -10.35 -2.15
N TYR A 133 -9.16 -10.69 -2.82
CA TYR A 133 -9.96 -11.87 -2.49
C TYR A 133 -9.43 -13.09 -3.24
N PRO A 134 -9.29 -14.26 -2.58
CA PRO A 134 -8.86 -15.47 -3.26
C PRO A 134 -9.88 -15.84 -4.37
N LYS A 135 -9.36 -16.15 -5.56
CA LYS A 135 -10.16 -16.55 -6.73
C LYS A 135 -11.07 -17.72 -6.36
N THR A 136 -12.38 -17.47 -6.24
CA THR A 136 -13.33 -18.55 -6.00
C THR A 136 -13.63 -19.30 -7.28
N TYR A 137 -12.98 -20.44 -7.45
CA TYR A 137 -13.42 -21.44 -8.42
C TYR A 137 -14.77 -22.00 -7.96
N LYS A 138 -15.83 -21.68 -8.70
CA LYS A 138 -17.17 -22.22 -8.48
C LYS A 138 -17.31 -23.50 -9.32
N SER A 139 -17.97 -24.51 -8.76
CA SER A 139 -18.41 -25.65 -9.56
C SER A 139 -19.40 -25.17 -10.62
N GLY A 140 -19.36 -25.74 -11.82
CA GLY A 140 -20.23 -25.34 -12.92
C GLY A 140 -20.42 -26.45 -13.95
N LEU A 141 -21.62 -26.53 -14.52
CA LEU A 141 -21.91 -27.37 -15.68
C LEU A 141 -21.85 -26.48 -16.93
N TYR A 142 -21.03 -26.89 -17.88
CA TYR A 142 -20.78 -26.17 -19.13
C TYR A 142 -21.20 -27.03 -20.30
N VAL A 143 -21.76 -26.40 -21.32
CA VAL A 143 -21.94 -27.01 -22.65
C VAL A 143 -20.74 -26.60 -23.48
N PHE A 144 -20.14 -27.54 -24.19
CA PHE A 144 -19.01 -27.28 -25.07
C PHE A 144 -19.16 -28.02 -26.40
N GLY A 145 -18.53 -27.49 -27.43
CA GLY A 145 -18.43 -28.14 -28.73
C GLY A 145 -16.98 -28.16 -29.17
N GLU A 146 -16.58 -29.23 -29.85
CA GLU A 146 -15.25 -29.36 -30.43
C GLU A 146 -15.38 -29.57 -31.92
N LEU A 147 -14.56 -28.85 -32.68
CA LEU A 147 -14.44 -28.94 -34.11
C LEU A 147 -12.98 -29.21 -34.44
N GLY A 148 -12.70 -30.32 -35.12
CA GLY A 148 -11.35 -30.72 -35.45
C GLY A 148 -11.30 -31.83 -36.49
N GLY A 149 -10.11 -32.08 -37.01
CA GLY A 149 -9.85 -33.09 -38.02
C GLY A 149 -8.35 -33.23 -38.28
N ASN A 150 -7.99 -34.11 -39.19
CA ASN A 150 -6.62 -34.21 -39.69
C ASN A 150 -6.50 -33.53 -41.07
N LYS A 151 -5.31 -33.55 -41.68
CA LYS A 151 -5.07 -32.91 -42.98
C LYS A 151 -5.91 -33.50 -44.12
N GLU A 152 -6.42 -34.72 -43.96
CA GLU A 152 -7.11 -35.47 -45.00
C GLU A 152 -8.63 -35.46 -44.81
N HIS A 153 -9.11 -35.39 -43.58
CA HIS A 153 -10.52 -35.54 -43.22
C HIS A 153 -10.91 -34.67 -42.03
N PHE A 154 -12.05 -33.98 -42.16
CA PHE A 154 -12.69 -33.25 -41.07
C PHE A 154 -13.76 -34.15 -40.40
N ASN A 155 -13.39 -34.83 -39.32
CA ASN A 155 -14.18 -35.92 -38.74
C ASN A 155 -14.39 -35.85 -37.21
N ASN A 156 -14.06 -34.73 -36.56
CA ASN A 156 -14.29 -34.55 -35.13
C ASN A 156 -15.17 -33.32 -34.89
N THR A 157 -16.47 -33.49 -35.12
CA THR A 157 -17.50 -32.51 -34.74
C THR A 157 -18.28 -33.08 -33.58
N SER A 158 -18.02 -32.56 -32.38
CA SER A 158 -18.62 -33.07 -31.16
C SER A 158 -19.32 -32.00 -30.35
N LEU A 159 -20.34 -32.42 -29.61
CA LEU A 159 -21.06 -31.60 -28.65
C LEU A 159 -21.14 -32.36 -27.32
N GLY A 160 -20.93 -31.65 -26.22
CA GLY A 160 -20.80 -32.27 -24.91
C GLY A 160 -21.14 -31.39 -23.72
N LEU A 161 -21.20 -32.04 -22.56
CA LEU A 161 -21.39 -31.45 -21.25
C LEU A 161 -20.14 -31.66 -20.42
N GLN A 162 -19.68 -30.62 -19.72
CA GLN A 162 -18.52 -30.67 -18.84
C GLN A 162 -18.90 -30.13 -17.46
N TYR A 163 -18.75 -30.97 -16.44
CA TYR A 163 -18.93 -30.57 -15.05
C TYR A 163 -17.57 -30.30 -14.41
N HIS A 164 -17.33 -29.05 -14.01
CA HIS A 164 -16.17 -28.66 -13.21
C HIS A 164 -16.57 -28.70 -11.75
N ARG A 165 -15.83 -29.47 -10.94
CA ARG A 165 -16.00 -29.44 -9.48
C ARG A 165 -15.03 -28.45 -8.87
N LYS A 166 -15.47 -27.74 -7.83
CA LYS A 166 -14.64 -27.01 -6.88
C LYS A 166 -13.61 -27.96 -6.25
N GLY A 167 -12.44 -28.06 -6.87
CA GLY A 167 -11.40 -29.03 -6.51
C GLY A 167 -10.47 -29.42 -7.66
N ASN A 168 -10.30 -28.54 -8.66
CA ASN A 168 -9.37 -28.74 -9.78
C ASN A 168 -9.62 -29.98 -10.64
N TRP A 169 -10.82 -30.56 -10.69
CA TRP A 169 -11.10 -31.62 -11.64
C TRP A 169 -12.41 -31.41 -12.37
N PHE A 170 -12.49 -31.97 -13.57
CA PHE A 170 -13.67 -31.96 -14.39
C PHE A 170 -13.98 -33.35 -14.91
N VAL A 171 -15.27 -33.61 -15.15
CA VAL A 171 -15.75 -34.75 -15.90
C VAL A 171 -16.53 -34.22 -17.09
N SER A 172 -16.39 -34.86 -18.23
CA SER A 172 -17.02 -34.48 -19.48
C SER A 172 -17.67 -35.69 -20.13
N TYR A 173 -18.75 -35.43 -20.84
CA TYR A 173 -19.40 -36.37 -21.73
C TYR A 173 -19.64 -35.67 -23.07
N ARG A 174 -19.14 -36.24 -24.17
CA ARG A 174 -19.33 -35.69 -25.51
C ARG A 174 -19.81 -36.76 -26.48
N VAL A 175 -20.54 -36.32 -27.48
CA VAL A 175 -21.04 -37.13 -28.59
C VAL A 175 -20.40 -36.62 -29.88
N ASN A 176 -19.71 -37.48 -30.62
CA ASN A 176 -19.18 -37.15 -31.94
C ASN A 176 -20.26 -37.46 -32.98
N LEU A 177 -20.59 -36.45 -33.78
CA LEU A 177 -21.71 -36.50 -34.73
C LEU A 177 -21.26 -36.89 -36.14
N ASN A 178 -19.97 -36.76 -36.45
CA ASN A 178 -19.44 -36.94 -37.81
C ASN A 178 -18.27 -37.95 -37.87
N ASP A 179 -18.37 -39.01 -37.07
CA ASP A 179 -17.40 -40.10 -37.06
C ASP A 179 -17.78 -41.13 -38.15
N PRO A 180 -16.85 -41.57 -39.02
CA PRO A 180 -17.12 -42.52 -40.11
C PRO A 180 -17.76 -43.85 -39.66
N VAL A 181 -17.61 -44.21 -38.39
CA VAL A 181 -18.13 -45.45 -37.80
C VAL A 181 -19.53 -45.26 -37.19
N GLY A 182 -20.08 -44.04 -37.22
CA GLY A 182 -21.37 -43.67 -36.63
C GLY A 182 -21.23 -42.87 -35.34
N ILE A 183 -22.33 -42.51 -34.70
CA ILE A 183 -22.32 -41.65 -33.50
C ILE A 183 -21.50 -42.31 -32.36
N THR A 184 -20.42 -41.67 -31.92
CA THR A 184 -19.57 -42.17 -30.82
C THR A 184 -19.74 -41.35 -29.55
N HIS A 185 -19.75 -42.02 -28.40
CA HIS A 185 -19.90 -41.42 -27.08
C HIS A 185 -18.56 -41.48 -26.33
N ASN A 186 -18.13 -40.37 -25.75
CA ASN A 186 -16.87 -40.28 -25.03
C ASN A 186 -17.09 -39.71 -23.63
N VAL A 187 -16.47 -40.34 -22.63
CA VAL A 187 -16.40 -39.84 -21.25
C VAL A 187 -14.96 -39.44 -20.96
N GLY A 188 -14.74 -38.21 -20.52
CA GLY A 188 -13.42 -37.69 -20.17
C GLY A 188 -13.35 -37.25 -18.72
N VAL A 189 -12.22 -37.50 -18.06
CA VAL A 189 -11.91 -36.97 -16.73
C VAL A 189 -10.60 -36.21 -16.83
N GLY A 190 -10.51 -35.05 -16.19
CA GLY A 190 -9.29 -34.24 -16.21
C GLY A 190 -9.06 -33.47 -14.92
N LEU A 191 -7.80 -33.10 -14.71
CA LEU A 191 -7.34 -32.30 -13.57
C LEU A 191 -6.75 -30.98 -14.08
N LYS A 192 -7.14 -29.88 -13.46
CA LYS A 192 -6.62 -28.53 -13.66
C LYS A 192 -5.35 -28.36 -12.82
N LEU A 193 -4.22 -28.11 -13.46
CA LEU A 193 -2.92 -28.00 -12.78
C LEU A 193 -2.64 -26.60 -12.22
N PHE A 194 -3.17 -25.53 -12.83
CA PHE A 194 -2.94 -24.12 -12.42
C PHE A 194 -4.22 -23.30 -12.57
#